data_AF-A0A9W7FRY5-F1
#
_entry.id   AF-A0A9W7FRY5-F1
#
_cell.length_a   1.000
_cell.length_b   1.000
_cell.length_c   1.000
_cell.angle_alpha   90.00
_cell.angle_beta   90.00
_cell.angle_gamma   90.00
#
_symmetry.space_group_name_H-M   'P 1'
#
loop_
_entity.id
_entity.type
_entity.pdbx_description
1 polymer ?
#
loop_
_entity_poly.entity_id
_entity_poly.type
_entity_poly.pdbx_seq_one_letter_code
_entity_poly.pdbx_strand_id
1 'polypeptide(L)'
;MYSFLISSSPVLYLNSLVFGLPGPKSSPPPAYLQILFFGSLLTLTRFLWDHLVLVPNGWQTATDDKERECLGGLVALTHSTLLLGPLFGLLMTHPTMKPSSQFSDSPPKWNYAAKTLISYTTSYMLQDAFWMLYYSTDPSQSAYPSPGENDMMFLLHHLATILYMSSCRYIDAGHYSAMWLMWLGEVTNPVHNVYLLLEYARVNHPGENVEVLFFYFSKAFALSYGLLRIFIGPLAGLWIVYDLILTPAGRKNVGLVLGIIWAILIEEVLKGSFYYAFDVAIKAW
;
A
#
# COMPACT_ATOMS: atom_id res chain seq x y z
N MET A 1 -0.46 3.55 -25.38
CA MET A 1 0.14 3.18 -24.08
C MET A 1 -0.91 3.11 -22.96
N TYR A 2 -1.70 4.17 -22.73
CA TYR A 2 -2.80 4.20 -21.73
C TYR A 2 -3.74 2.98 -21.75
N SER A 3 -4.37 2.73 -22.90
CA SER A 3 -5.32 1.63 -23.03
C SER A 3 -4.68 0.28 -22.72
N PHE A 4 -3.40 0.11 -23.05
CA PHE A 4 -2.66 -1.13 -22.81
C PHE A 4 -2.43 -1.39 -21.33
N LEU A 5 -1.89 -0.41 -20.58
CA LEU A 5 -1.60 -0.55 -19.14
C LEU A 5 -2.85 -0.79 -18.29
N ILE A 6 -3.99 -0.22 -18.72
CA ILE A 6 -5.27 -0.44 -18.07
C ILE A 6 -5.87 -1.80 -18.48
N SER A 7 -5.82 -2.15 -19.76
CA SER A 7 -6.37 -3.42 -20.24
C SER A 7 -5.58 -4.64 -19.78
N SER A 8 -4.29 -4.48 -19.51
CA SER A 8 -3.41 -5.56 -19.03
C SER A 8 -3.33 -5.65 -17.51
N SER A 9 -3.98 -4.74 -16.78
CA SER A 9 -3.94 -4.74 -15.31
C SER A 9 -4.71 -5.95 -14.76
N PRO A 10 -4.05 -6.85 -14.00
CA PRO A 10 -4.75 -7.97 -13.38
C PRO A 10 -5.82 -7.52 -12.39
N VAL A 11 -5.58 -6.43 -11.64
CA VAL A 11 -6.55 -5.87 -10.68
C VAL A 11 -7.82 -5.40 -11.39
N LEU A 12 -7.66 -4.63 -12.47
CA LEU A 12 -8.80 -4.11 -13.23
C LEU A 12 -9.51 -5.23 -13.99
N TYR A 13 -8.77 -6.19 -14.51
CA TYR A 13 -9.31 -7.38 -15.17
C TYR A 13 -10.15 -8.22 -14.21
N LEU A 14 -9.62 -8.58 -13.03
CA LEU A 14 -10.34 -9.34 -12.01
C LEU A 14 -11.62 -8.62 -11.55
N ASN A 15 -11.54 -7.31 -11.31
CA ASN A 15 -12.73 -6.52 -10.98
C ASN A 15 -13.77 -6.56 -12.11
N SER A 16 -13.32 -6.46 -13.36
CA SER A 16 -14.22 -6.52 -14.53
C SER A 16 -14.82 -7.90 -14.78
N LEU A 17 -14.13 -8.97 -14.41
CA LEU A 17 -14.66 -10.33 -14.49
C LEU A 17 -15.81 -10.53 -13.50
N VAL A 18 -15.66 -10.04 -12.27
CA VAL A 18 -16.65 -10.23 -11.20
C VAL A 18 -17.84 -9.29 -11.35
N PHE A 19 -17.58 -8.04 -11.75
CA PHE A 19 -18.60 -6.99 -11.74
C PHE A 19 -18.97 -6.44 -13.12
N GLY A 20 -18.42 -7.03 -14.18
CA GLY A 20 -18.64 -6.61 -15.56
C GLY A 20 -17.63 -5.58 -16.07
N LEU A 21 -17.42 -5.57 -17.38
CA LEU A 21 -16.56 -4.60 -18.06
C LEU A 21 -17.11 -3.18 -17.87
N PRO A 22 -16.23 -2.18 -17.71
CA PRO A 22 -16.67 -0.80 -17.63
C PRO A 22 -17.29 -0.38 -18.98
N GLY A 23 -18.62 -0.24 -19.00
CA GLY A 23 -19.34 0.43 -20.07
C GLY A 23 -19.00 1.93 -20.11
N PRO A 24 -19.35 2.65 -21.19
CA PRO A 24 -19.06 4.08 -21.33
C PRO A 24 -19.63 4.95 -20.19
N LYS A 25 -20.62 4.44 -19.45
CA LYS A 25 -21.29 5.12 -18.33
C LYS A 25 -21.32 4.31 -17.04
N SER A 26 -20.60 3.17 -16.97
CA SER A 26 -20.65 2.36 -15.75
C SER A 26 -19.85 3.02 -14.64
N SER A 27 -20.51 3.34 -13.54
CA SER A 27 -19.83 3.53 -12.27
C SER A 27 -19.19 2.20 -11.85
N PRO A 28 -18.05 2.24 -11.14
CA PRO A 28 -17.55 1.03 -10.51
C PRO A 28 -18.56 0.53 -9.46
N PRO A 29 -18.49 -0.75 -9.08
CA PRO A 29 -19.36 -1.32 -8.06
C PRO A 29 -19.27 -0.52 -6.75
N PRO A 30 -20.28 -0.64 -5.86
CA PRO A 30 -20.18 -0.08 -4.52
C PRO A 30 -18.84 -0.39 -3.85
N ALA A 31 -18.25 0.60 -3.19
CA ALA A 31 -16.90 0.49 -2.63
C ALA A 31 -16.74 -0.72 -1.70
N TYR A 32 -17.75 -0.98 -0.86
CA TYR A 32 -17.72 -2.11 0.08
C TYR A 32 -17.67 -3.47 -0.63
N LEU A 33 -18.34 -3.66 -1.78
CA LEU A 33 -18.28 -4.92 -2.53
C LEU A 33 -16.88 -5.16 -3.11
N GLN A 34 -16.27 -4.12 -3.68
CA GLN A 34 -14.89 -4.20 -4.14
C GLN A 34 -13.94 -4.48 -2.98
N ILE A 35 -14.16 -3.82 -1.84
CA ILE A 35 -13.30 -3.96 -0.68
C ILE A 35 -13.34 -5.41 -0.16
N LEU A 36 -14.54 -5.98 -0.04
CA LEU A 36 -14.75 -7.37 0.38
C LEU A 36 -14.16 -8.36 -0.62
N PHE A 37 -14.36 -8.14 -1.92
CA PHE A 37 -13.81 -9.01 -2.96
C PHE A 37 -12.28 -9.05 -2.92
N PHE A 38 -11.62 -7.89 -2.95
CA PHE A 38 -10.17 -7.83 -2.92
C PHE A 38 -9.57 -8.27 -1.58
N GLY A 39 -10.23 -7.97 -0.46
CA GLY A 39 -9.79 -8.45 0.86
C GLY A 39 -9.84 -9.98 0.96
N SER A 40 -10.90 -10.59 0.40
CA SER A 40 -11.02 -12.05 0.31
C SER A 40 -9.94 -12.66 -0.60
N LEU A 41 -9.67 -12.01 -1.74
CA LEU A 41 -8.62 -12.45 -2.66
C LEU A 41 -7.23 -12.40 -1.99
N LEU A 42 -6.89 -11.30 -1.33
CA LEU A 42 -5.60 -11.15 -0.63
C LEU A 42 -5.47 -12.12 0.55
N THR A 43 -6.59 -12.39 1.25
CA THR A 43 -6.64 -13.41 2.30
C THR A 43 -6.40 -14.80 1.73
N LEU A 44 -7.02 -15.14 0.60
CA LEU A 44 -6.74 -16.39 -0.10
C LEU A 44 -5.27 -16.46 -0.55
N THR A 45 -4.72 -15.37 -1.09
CA THR A 45 -3.30 -15.28 -1.44
C THR A 45 -2.39 -15.56 -0.24
N ARG A 46 -2.72 -15.05 0.95
CA ARG A 46 -2.00 -15.39 2.19
C ARG A 46 -1.99 -16.89 2.46
N PHE A 47 -3.16 -17.53 2.43
CA PHE A 47 -3.27 -18.98 2.62
C PHE A 47 -2.52 -19.79 1.55
N LEU A 48 -2.52 -19.32 0.31
CA LEU A 48 -1.77 -19.97 -0.77
C LEU A 48 -0.26 -19.84 -0.55
N TRP A 49 0.25 -18.68 -0.14
CA TRP A 49 1.67 -18.54 0.20
C TRP A 49 2.08 -19.45 1.36
N ASP A 50 1.26 -19.52 2.39
CA ASP A 50 1.50 -20.41 3.54
C ASP A 50 1.56 -21.88 3.12
N HIS A 51 0.53 -22.39 2.44
CA HIS A 51 0.44 -23.81 2.11
C HIS A 51 1.26 -24.27 0.90
N LEU A 52 1.53 -23.39 -0.07
CA LEU A 52 2.25 -23.77 -1.30
C LEU A 52 3.73 -23.44 -1.24
N VAL A 53 4.13 -22.46 -0.42
CA VAL A 53 5.53 -22.00 -0.38
C VAL A 53 6.16 -22.27 0.97
N LEU A 54 5.52 -21.94 2.09
CA LEU A 54 6.18 -22.10 3.39
C LEU A 54 6.14 -23.55 3.86
N VAL A 55 4.96 -24.15 3.98
CA VAL A 55 4.79 -25.52 4.50
C VAL A 55 5.64 -26.55 3.72
N PRO A 56 5.68 -26.57 2.38
CA PRO A 56 6.47 -27.57 1.65
C PRO A 56 7.98 -27.39 1.82
N ASN A 57 8.45 -26.19 2.17
CA ASN A 57 9.85 -25.91 2.41
C ASN A 57 10.25 -26.09 3.89
N GLY A 58 9.37 -26.69 4.71
CA GLY A 58 9.66 -26.99 6.11
C GLY A 58 9.62 -25.78 7.04
N TRP A 59 9.12 -24.64 6.55
CA TRP A 59 8.79 -23.50 7.40
C TRP A 59 7.53 -23.91 8.16
N GLN A 60 7.59 -23.88 9.48
CA GLN A 60 6.45 -24.33 10.28
C GLN A 60 5.31 -23.35 10.08
N THR A 61 4.06 -23.79 10.29
CA THR A 61 2.91 -22.88 10.22
C THR A 61 3.02 -21.84 11.32
N ALA A 62 3.64 -20.70 11.01
CA ALA A 62 3.59 -19.40 11.70
C ALA A 62 3.54 -19.49 13.24
N THR A 63 4.43 -20.27 13.85
CA THR A 63 4.56 -20.29 15.32
C THR A 63 5.54 -19.22 15.81
N ASP A 64 6.50 -18.82 14.97
CA ASP A 64 7.42 -17.71 15.20
C ASP A 64 6.89 -16.41 14.57
N ASP A 65 7.09 -15.28 15.26
CA ASP A 65 6.70 -13.95 14.79
C ASP A 65 7.43 -13.57 13.49
N LYS A 66 8.68 -14.03 13.31
CA LYS A 66 9.44 -13.77 12.08
C LYS A 66 8.90 -14.53 10.85
N GLU A 67 8.37 -15.73 11.03
CA GLU A 67 7.67 -16.47 9.96
C GLU A 67 6.37 -15.74 9.55
N ARG A 68 5.64 -15.21 10.55
CA ARG A 68 4.41 -14.42 10.33
C ARG A 68 4.69 -13.14 9.55
N GLU A 69 5.79 -12.45 9.88
CA GLU A 69 6.27 -11.28 9.14
C GLU A 69 6.60 -11.63 7.68
N CYS A 70 7.27 -12.76 7.43
CA CYS A 70 7.56 -13.21 6.06
C CYS A 70 6.28 -13.50 5.26
N LEU A 71 5.29 -14.14 5.87
CA LEU A 71 3.97 -14.37 5.25
C LEU A 71 3.27 -13.06 4.92
N GLY A 72 3.25 -12.11 5.87
CA GLY A 72 2.73 -10.76 5.64
C GLY A 72 3.46 -10.10 4.46
N GLY A 73 4.78 -10.22 4.42
CA GLY A 73 5.60 -9.64 3.37
C GLY A 73 5.36 -10.22 1.98
N LEU A 74 5.03 -11.51 1.85
CA LEU A 74 4.65 -12.12 0.56
C LEU A 74 3.31 -11.60 0.04
N VAL A 75 2.35 -11.35 0.94
CA VAL A 75 1.06 -10.72 0.58
C VAL A 75 1.29 -9.27 0.16
N ALA A 76 2.09 -8.51 0.93
CA ALA A 76 2.48 -7.15 0.61
C ALA A 76 3.20 -7.04 -0.75
N LEU A 77 4.13 -7.96 -1.02
CA LEU A 77 4.82 -8.09 -2.31
C LEU A 77 3.83 -8.32 -3.45
N THR A 78 2.87 -9.23 -3.25
CA THR A 78 1.82 -9.52 -4.24
C THR A 78 0.96 -8.29 -4.49
N HIS A 79 0.51 -7.62 -3.42
CA HIS A 79 -0.28 -6.40 -3.49
C HIS A 79 0.42 -5.31 -4.32
N SER A 80 1.66 -4.99 -3.93
CA SER A 80 2.47 -3.94 -4.57
C SER A 80 2.69 -4.24 -6.05
N THR A 81 3.06 -5.48 -6.37
CA THR A 81 3.37 -5.90 -7.75
C THR A 81 2.16 -5.76 -8.67
N LEU A 82 0.97 -6.10 -8.18
CA LEU A 82 -0.27 -5.98 -8.94
C LEU A 82 -0.77 -4.53 -9.05
N LEU A 83 -0.45 -3.68 -8.08
CA LEU A 83 -0.85 -2.27 -8.03
C LEU A 83 0.04 -1.35 -8.86
N LEU A 84 1.36 -1.52 -8.84
CA LEU A 84 2.30 -0.51 -9.34
C LEU A 84 2.15 -0.20 -10.83
N GLY A 85 2.02 -1.23 -11.67
CA GLY A 85 1.85 -1.06 -13.12
C GLY A 85 0.65 -0.17 -13.49
N PRO A 86 -0.59 -0.53 -13.11
CA PRO A 86 -1.76 0.30 -13.41
C PRO A 86 -1.71 1.67 -12.72
N LEU A 87 -1.18 1.76 -11.50
CA LEU A 87 -1.04 3.02 -10.78
C LEU A 87 -0.13 3.99 -11.50
N PHE A 88 1.05 3.54 -11.92
CA PHE A 88 1.98 4.32 -12.75
C PHE A 88 1.32 4.78 -14.04
N GLY A 89 0.62 3.87 -14.73
CA GLY A 89 -0.10 4.19 -15.96
C GLY A 89 -1.10 5.32 -15.78
N LEU A 90 -1.88 5.30 -14.69
CA LEU A 90 -2.85 6.35 -14.41
C LEU A 90 -2.18 7.69 -14.05
N LEU A 91 -1.10 7.68 -13.25
CA LEU A 91 -0.36 8.89 -12.90
C LEU A 91 0.26 9.56 -14.13
N MET A 92 0.84 8.78 -15.05
CA MET A 92 1.49 9.31 -16.25
C MET A 92 0.52 9.85 -17.31
N THR A 93 -0.76 9.48 -17.24
CA THR A 93 -1.74 9.87 -18.26
C THR A 93 -2.48 11.16 -17.95
N HIS A 94 -2.41 11.64 -16.71
CA HIS A 94 -3.02 12.90 -16.30
C HIS A 94 -2.07 13.72 -15.41
N PRO A 95 -0.88 14.09 -15.90
CA PRO A 95 0.13 14.80 -15.10
C PRO A 95 -0.33 16.20 -14.65
N THR A 96 -1.35 16.76 -15.31
CA THR A 96 -1.90 18.08 -15.01
C THR A 96 -2.98 18.07 -13.93
N MET A 97 -3.38 16.90 -13.42
CA MET A 97 -4.33 16.82 -12.32
C MET A 97 -3.78 17.43 -11.05
N LYS A 98 -4.66 18.07 -10.29
CA LYS A 98 -4.31 18.63 -8.99
C LYS A 98 -4.56 17.59 -7.90
N PRO A 99 -3.82 17.64 -6.78
CA PRO A 99 -4.04 16.75 -5.65
C PRO A 99 -5.51 16.64 -5.23
N SER A 100 -6.21 17.77 -5.18
CA SER A 100 -7.62 17.92 -4.80
C SER A 100 -8.64 17.74 -5.93
N SER A 101 -8.24 17.30 -7.12
CA SER A 101 -9.15 17.13 -8.26
C SER A 101 -10.36 16.24 -7.91
N GLN A 102 -11.51 16.56 -8.49
CA GLN A 102 -12.72 15.76 -8.37
C GLN A 102 -12.71 14.62 -9.37
N PHE A 103 -13.32 13.50 -9.02
CA PHE A 103 -13.42 12.35 -9.92
C PHE A 103 -14.16 12.68 -11.22
N SER A 104 -15.08 13.65 -11.20
CA SER A 104 -15.76 14.19 -12.37
C SER A 104 -14.84 14.90 -13.36
N ASP A 105 -13.66 15.35 -12.93
CA ASP A 105 -12.67 16.03 -13.78
C ASP A 105 -11.92 15.05 -14.70
N SER A 106 -12.10 13.74 -14.47
CA SER A 106 -11.37 12.66 -15.14
C SER A 106 -12.24 11.92 -16.17
N PRO A 107 -11.64 11.36 -17.24
CA PRO A 107 -12.37 10.47 -18.13
C PRO A 107 -13.00 9.27 -17.38
N PRO A 108 -14.20 8.79 -17.78
CA PRO A 108 -14.91 7.73 -17.05
C PRO A 108 -14.08 6.46 -16.80
N LYS A 109 -13.29 6.03 -17.80
CA LYS A 109 -12.39 4.87 -17.65
C LYS A 109 -11.28 5.10 -16.62
N TRP A 110 -10.75 6.32 -16.57
CA TRP A 110 -9.70 6.69 -15.61
C TRP A 110 -10.28 6.68 -14.20
N ASN A 111 -11.45 7.31 -14.02
CA ASN A 111 -12.17 7.35 -12.75
C ASN A 111 -12.50 5.94 -12.23
N TYR A 112 -13.03 5.07 -13.09
CA TYR A 112 -13.26 3.66 -12.77
C TYR A 112 -11.99 2.98 -12.27
N ALA A 113 -10.87 3.14 -13.00
CA ALA A 113 -9.61 2.52 -12.65
C ALA A 113 -9.06 3.06 -11.31
N ALA A 114 -9.02 4.38 -11.13
CA ALA A 114 -8.58 5.03 -9.90
C ALA A 114 -9.40 4.59 -8.68
N LYS A 115 -10.74 4.56 -8.79
CA LYS A 115 -11.61 4.04 -7.73
C LYS A 115 -11.27 2.59 -7.41
N THR A 116 -11.11 1.75 -8.44
CA THR A 116 -10.78 0.33 -8.27
C THR A 116 -9.43 0.14 -7.55
N LEU A 117 -8.39 0.87 -7.94
CA LEU A 117 -7.07 0.80 -7.28
C LEU A 117 -7.12 1.31 -5.83
N ILE A 118 -7.88 2.37 -5.55
CA ILE A 118 -8.09 2.85 -4.19
C ILE A 118 -8.81 1.79 -3.35
N SER A 119 -9.82 1.12 -3.90
CA SER A 119 -10.49 -0.01 -3.21
C SER A 119 -9.54 -1.16 -2.96
N TYR A 120 -8.75 -1.56 -3.96
CA TYR A 120 -7.77 -2.63 -3.83
C TYR A 120 -6.76 -2.36 -2.71
N THR A 121 -6.27 -1.12 -2.62
CA THR A 121 -5.33 -0.70 -1.58
C THR A 121 -6.00 -0.59 -0.22
N THR A 122 -7.22 -0.04 -0.16
CA THR A 122 -8.00 -0.01 1.09
C THR A 122 -8.25 -1.43 1.62
N SER A 123 -8.54 -2.40 0.75
CA SER A 123 -8.69 -3.81 1.12
C SER A 123 -7.42 -4.41 1.71
N TYR A 124 -6.28 -4.14 1.08
CA TYR A 124 -4.99 -4.59 1.59
C TYR A 124 -4.73 -4.01 2.98
N MET A 125 -4.90 -2.70 3.14
CA MET A 125 -4.68 -2.05 4.43
C MET A 125 -5.61 -2.58 5.53
N LEU A 126 -6.88 -2.85 5.20
CA LEU A 126 -7.82 -3.47 6.15
C LEU A 126 -7.45 -4.90 6.50
N GLN A 127 -7.05 -5.70 5.51
CA GLN A 127 -6.67 -7.09 5.70
C GLN A 127 -5.41 -7.19 6.56
N ASP A 128 -4.39 -6.38 6.29
CA ASP A 128 -3.15 -6.42 7.04
C ASP A 128 -3.35 -5.92 8.48
N ALA A 129 -4.12 -4.84 8.66
CA ALA A 129 -4.53 -4.39 10.00
C ALA A 129 -5.31 -5.44 10.79
N PHE A 130 -6.21 -6.18 10.14
CA PHE A 130 -6.93 -7.29 10.77
C PHE A 130 -5.96 -8.38 11.23
N TRP A 131 -5.01 -8.79 10.39
CA TRP A 131 -4.04 -9.81 10.76
C TRP A 131 -3.11 -9.35 11.87
N MET A 132 -2.62 -8.11 11.84
CA MET A 132 -1.84 -7.53 12.93
C MET A 132 -2.60 -7.62 14.27
N LEU A 133 -3.87 -7.21 14.29
CA LEU A 133 -4.71 -7.30 15.49
C LEU A 133 -5.00 -8.75 15.91
N TYR A 134 -5.22 -9.65 14.95
CA TYR A 134 -5.46 -11.06 15.23
C TYR A 134 -4.24 -11.71 15.90
N TYR A 135 -3.04 -11.48 15.37
CA TYR A 135 -1.81 -12.01 15.97
C TYR A 135 -1.43 -11.31 17.26
N SER A 136 -1.69 -10.00 17.38
CA SER A 136 -1.46 -9.27 18.63
C SER A 136 -2.44 -9.61 19.73
N THR A 137 -3.48 -10.44 19.49
CA THR A 137 -4.46 -10.86 20.50
C THR A 137 -4.39 -12.33 20.85
N ASP A 138 -3.42 -13.08 20.30
CA ASP A 138 -3.23 -14.51 20.58
C ASP A 138 -2.96 -14.75 22.09
N PRO A 139 -3.91 -15.36 22.84
CA PRO A 139 -3.80 -15.56 24.28
C PRO A 139 -2.64 -16.48 24.68
N SER A 140 -2.09 -17.24 23.73
CA SER A 140 -0.91 -18.07 23.97
C SER A 140 0.37 -17.24 24.19
N GLN A 141 0.35 -15.94 23.88
CA GLN A 141 1.49 -15.05 24.02
C GLN A 141 1.41 -14.06 25.21
N SER A 142 0.24 -13.80 25.82
CA SER A 142 0.07 -13.30 27.21
C SER A 142 -1.41 -12.98 27.49
N ALA A 143 -1.79 -12.73 28.75
CA ALA A 143 -3.17 -12.41 29.13
C ALA A 143 -3.65 -11.00 28.69
N TYR A 144 -2.74 -10.14 28.24
CA TYR A 144 -3.02 -8.78 27.72
C TYR A 144 -1.97 -8.40 26.66
N PRO A 145 -1.97 -9.03 25.48
CA PRO A 145 -0.97 -8.74 24.47
C PRO A 145 -1.24 -7.35 23.89
N SER A 146 -0.30 -6.44 24.10
CA SER A 146 -0.23 -5.15 23.42
C SER A 146 0.68 -5.32 22.21
N PRO A 147 0.33 -4.76 21.04
CA PRO A 147 1.28 -4.64 19.94
C PRO A 147 2.55 -3.95 20.44
N GLY A 148 3.71 -4.34 19.95
CA GLY A 148 4.95 -3.62 20.20
C GLY A 148 4.85 -2.17 19.68
N GLU A 149 5.78 -1.30 20.09
CA GLU A 149 5.78 0.10 19.63
C GLU A 149 5.79 0.21 18.10
N ASN A 150 6.55 -0.66 17.43
CA ASN A 150 6.62 -0.75 15.98
C ASN A 150 5.29 -1.21 15.37
N ASP A 151 4.64 -2.22 15.95
CA ASP A 151 3.35 -2.74 15.48
C ASP A 151 2.24 -1.70 15.61
N MET A 152 2.26 -0.92 16.69
CA MET A 152 1.29 0.16 16.91
C MET A 152 1.46 1.27 15.87
N MET A 153 2.70 1.69 15.58
CA MET A 153 2.95 2.66 14.50
C MET A 153 2.48 2.13 13.15
N PHE A 154 2.73 0.85 12.85
CA PHE A 154 2.26 0.21 11.62
C PHE A 154 0.74 0.16 11.55
N LEU A 155 0.06 -0.22 12.64
CA LEU A 155 -1.40 -0.23 12.70
C LEU A 155 -1.99 1.17 12.51
N LEU A 156 -1.42 2.19 13.16
CA LEU A 156 -1.84 3.58 12.99
C LEU A 156 -1.64 4.07 11.56
N HIS A 157 -0.53 3.69 10.91
CA HIS A 157 -0.29 3.95 9.49
C HIS A 157 -1.40 3.35 8.62
N HIS A 158 -1.79 2.10 8.88
CA HIS A 158 -2.86 1.43 8.14
C HIS A 158 -4.20 2.13 8.34
N LEU A 159 -4.56 2.47 9.59
CA LEU A 159 -5.78 3.21 9.91
C LEU A 159 -5.82 4.58 9.23
N ALA A 160 -4.73 5.35 9.29
CA ALA A 160 -4.63 6.64 8.62
C ALA A 160 -4.85 6.52 7.11
N THR A 161 -4.24 5.50 6.49
CA THR A 161 -4.35 5.22 5.06
C THR A 161 -5.78 4.80 4.68
N ILE A 162 -6.42 3.92 5.45
CA ILE A 162 -7.82 3.50 5.26
C ILE A 162 -8.75 4.71 5.34
N LEU A 163 -8.60 5.56 6.37
CA LEU A 163 -9.41 6.75 6.56
C LEU A 163 -9.24 7.74 5.40
N TYR A 164 -7.99 7.99 4.99
CA TYR A 164 -7.68 8.87 3.87
C TYR A 164 -8.34 8.37 2.58
N MET A 165 -8.06 7.13 2.17
CA MET A 165 -8.58 6.54 0.93
C MET A 165 -10.11 6.45 0.90
N SER A 166 -10.70 6.02 2.02
CA SER A 166 -12.15 5.90 2.16
C SER A 166 -12.80 7.27 2.05
N SER A 167 -12.22 8.29 2.70
CA SER A 167 -12.74 9.66 2.63
C SER A 167 -12.60 10.27 1.23
N CYS A 168 -11.49 10.05 0.51
CA CYS A 168 -11.34 10.47 -0.89
C CYS A 168 -12.45 9.90 -1.78
N ARG A 169 -12.77 8.60 -1.63
CA ARG A 169 -13.89 7.99 -2.37
C ARG A 169 -15.24 8.51 -1.93
N TYR A 170 -15.43 8.76 -0.64
CA TYR A 170 -16.71 9.22 -0.10
C TYR A 170 -17.08 10.62 -0.60
N ILE A 171 -16.12 11.56 -0.62
CA ILE A 171 -16.36 12.94 -1.06
C ILE A 171 -16.19 13.13 -2.58
N ASP A 172 -15.80 12.06 -3.28
CA ASP A 172 -15.50 12.05 -4.72
C ASP A 172 -14.40 13.06 -5.16
N ALA A 173 -13.42 13.32 -4.30
CA ALA A 173 -12.30 14.23 -4.53
C ALA A 173 -11.00 13.72 -3.90
N GLY A 174 -9.85 14.33 -4.25
CA GLY A 174 -8.56 13.98 -3.64
C GLY A 174 -7.93 12.70 -4.19
N HIS A 175 -8.52 12.08 -5.22
CA HIS A 175 -8.06 10.79 -5.73
C HIS A 175 -6.64 10.85 -6.30
N TYR A 176 -6.24 11.97 -6.91
CA TYR A 176 -4.91 12.10 -7.47
C TYR A 176 -3.84 12.18 -6.37
N SER A 177 -4.13 12.88 -5.27
CA SER A 177 -3.28 12.85 -4.08
C SER A 177 -3.18 11.44 -3.48
N ALA A 178 -4.29 10.70 -3.38
CA ALA A 178 -4.28 9.33 -2.89
C ALA A 178 -3.38 8.43 -3.75
N MET A 179 -3.46 8.57 -5.07
CA MET A 179 -2.65 7.78 -6.00
C MET A 179 -1.15 8.10 -5.93
N TRP A 180 -0.79 9.36 -5.72
CA TRP A 180 0.61 9.74 -5.45
C TRP A 180 1.11 9.14 -4.13
N LEU A 181 0.33 9.24 -3.06
CA LEU A 181 0.69 8.65 -1.76
C LEU A 181 0.80 7.13 -1.84
N MET A 182 -0.13 6.47 -2.53
CA MET A 182 -0.05 5.04 -2.87
C MET A 182 1.23 4.71 -3.61
N TRP A 183 1.58 5.47 -4.66
CA TRP A 183 2.76 5.19 -5.46
C TRP A 183 4.04 5.28 -4.63
N LEU A 184 4.17 6.35 -3.84
CA LEU A 184 5.32 6.56 -2.96
C LEU A 184 5.38 5.50 -1.85
N GLY A 185 4.21 5.06 -1.37
CA GLY A 185 4.02 3.96 -0.45
C GLY A 185 4.52 2.62 -0.99
N GLU A 186 4.18 2.33 -2.23
CA GLU A 186 4.20 0.96 -2.75
C GLU A 186 5.40 0.68 -3.65
N VAL A 187 6.02 1.69 -4.25
CA VAL A 187 7.11 1.47 -5.23
C VAL A 187 8.37 0.85 -4.60
N THR A 188 8.56 1.04 -3.30
CA THR A 188 9.68 0.43 -2.54
C THR A 188 9.32 -0.90 -1.92
N ASN A 189 8.03 -1.24 -1.83
CA ASN A 189 7.57 -2.43 -1.12
C ASN A 189 8.09 -3.74 -1.72
N PRO A 190 8.19 -3.94 -3.06
CA PRO A 190 8.74 -5.17 -3.59
C PRO A 190 10.18 -5.43 -3.13
N VAL A 191 11.02 -4.39 -3.15
CA VAL A 191 12.42 -4.50 -2.73
C VAL A 191 12.51 -4.70 -1.21
N HIS A 192 11.68 -3.99 -0.44
CA HIS A 192 11.60 -4.13 1.01
C HIS A 192 11.22 -5.55 1.44
N ASN A 193 10.16 -6.12 0.86
CA ASN A 193 9.67 -7.44 1.23
C ASN A 193 10.65 -8.55 0.84
N VAL A 194 11.37 -8.40 -0.29
CA VAL A 194 12.46 -9.33 -0.63
C VAL A 194 13.63 -9.19 0.34
N TYR A 195 13.98 -7.97 0.76
CA TYR A 195 14.98 -7.75 1.81
C TYR A 195 14.62 -8.48 3.11
N LEU A 196 13.38 -8.35 3.61
CA LEU A 196 12.92 -9.03 4.83
C LEU A 196 12.95 -10.56 4.68
N LEU A 197 12.53 -11.08 3.52
CA LEU A 197 12.58 -12.52 3.24
C LEU A 197 14.03 -13.04 3.25
N LEU A 198 14.96 -12.28 2.67
CA LEU A 198 16.38 -12.63 2.66
C LEU A 198 17.01 -12.51 4.05
N GLU A 199 16.58 -11.54 4.87
CA GLU A 199 17.01 -11.41 6.27
C GLU A 199 16.63 -12.65 7.08
N TYR A 200 15.38 -13.10 6.93
CA TYR A 200 14.90 -14.33 7.54
C TYR A 200 15.66 -15.56 7.03
N ALA A 201 15.79 -15.68 5.71
CA ALA A 201 16.48 -16.81 5.09
C ALA A 201 17.94 -16.87 5.53
N ARG A 202 18.62 -15.74 5.72
CA ARG A 202 20.00 -15.69 6.19
C ARG A 202 20.17 -16.30 7.58
N VAL A 203 19.21 -16.05 8.48
CA VAL A 203 19.26 -16.56 9.86
C VAL A 203 18.91 -18.04 9.92
N ASN A 204 17.88 -18.48 9.18
CA ASN A 204 17.32 -19.83 9.32
C ASN A 204 17.82 -20.83 8.28
N HIS A 205 18.24 -20.34 7.12
CA HIS A 205 18.71 -21.15 5.98
C HIS A 205 19.96 -20.51 5.35
N PRO A 206 21.06 -20.35 6.13
CA PRO A 206 22.25 -19.66 5.67
C PRO A 206 22.83 -20.36 4.43
N GLY A 207 23.25 -19.56 3.46
CA GLY A 207 23.89 -20.04 2.25
C GLY A 207 24.54 -18.89 1.48
N GLU A 208 25.61 -19.20 0.73
CA GLU A 208 26.38 -18.19 -0.01
C GLU A 208 25.51 -17.33 -0.93
N ASN A 209 24.57 -17.96 -1.65
CA ASN A 209 23.63 -17.24 -2.52
C ASN A 209 22.71 -16.28 -1.74
N VAL A 210 22.27 -16.67 -0.53
CA VAL A 210 21.40 -15.85 0.30
C VAL A 210 22.16 -14.62 0.80
N GLU A 211 23.41 -14.78 1.24
CA GLU A 211 24.27 -13.68 1.68
C GLU A 211 24.53 -12.67 0.55
N VAL A 212 24.85 -13.16 -0.65
CA VAL A 212 25.08 -12.32 -1.83
C VAL A 212 23.80 -11.54 -2.19
N LEU A 213 22.66 -12.22 -2.24
CA LEU A 213 21.38 -11.57 -2.52
C LEU A 213 21.01 -10.55 -1.44
N PHE A 214 21.18 -10.90 -0.17
CA PHE A 214 20.91 -10.01 0.96
C PHE A 214 21.77 -8.74 0.89
N PHE A 215 23.05 -8.86 0.57
CA PHE A 215 23.95 -7.71 0.38
C PHE A 215 23.45 -6.74 -0.71
N TYR A 216 23.01 -7.25 -1.87
CA TYR A 216 22.51 -6.37 -2.93
C TYR A 216 21.13 -5.78 -2.62
N PHE A 217 20.20 -6.58 -2.08
CA PHE A 217 18.85 -6.11 -1.76
C PHE A 217 18.82 -5.14 -0.59
N SER A 218 19.67 -5.30 0.43
CA SER A 218 19.81 -4.32 1.52
C SER A 218 20.24 -2.96 1.01
N LYS A 219 21.25 -2.90 0.12
CA LYS A 219 21.69 -1.65 -0.52
C LYS A 219 20.64 -1.05 -1.43
N ALA A 220 20.01 -1.87 -2.29
CA ALA A 220 18.94 -1.41 -3.18
C ALA A 220 17.76 -0.86 -2.38
N PHE A 221 17.38 -1.54 -1.30
CA PHE A 221 16.31 -1.10 -0.41
C PHE A 221 16.67 0.21 0.28
N ALA A 222 17.83 0.30 0.96
CA ALA A 222 18.27 1.51 1.64
C ALA A 222 18.31 2.74 0.69
N LEU A 223 18.87 2.58 -0.51
CA LEU A 223 18.94 3.66 -1.50
C LEU A 223 17.56 4.08 -2.00
N SER A 224 16.74 3.12 -2.44
CA SER A 224 15.41 3.42 -3.00
C SER A 224 14.46 3.97 -1.94
N TYR A 225 14.44 3.37 -0.75
CA TYR A 225 13.62 3.80 0.37
C TYR A 225 14.07 5.17 0.88
N GLY A 226 15.37 5.39 1.08
CA GLY A 226 15.91 6.70 1.45
C GLY A 226 15.53 7.79 0.45
N LEU A 227 15.78 7.58 -0.85
CA LEU A 227 15.44 8.54 -1.89
C LEU A 227 13.94 8.88 -1.89
N LEU A 228 13.08 7.86 -1.86
CA LEU A 228 11.65 8.06 -2.00
C LEU A 228 10.98 8.57 -0.73
N ARG A 229 11.44 8.18 0.46
CA ARG A 229 10.80 8.54 1.74
C ARG A 229 11.38 9.79 2.38
N ILE A 230 12.66 10.08 2.18
CA ILE A 230 13.32 11.25 2.79
C ILE A 230 13.22 12.47 1.87
N PHE A 231 13.22 12.27 0.54
CA PHE A 231 13.24 13.39 -0.41
C PHE A 231 11.93 13.51 -1.18
N ILE A 232 11.57 12.49 -1.96
CA ILE A 232 10.43 12.61 -2.88
C ILE A 232 9.10 12.67 -2.12
N GLY A 233 8.94 11.84 -1.09
CA GLY A 233 7.74 11.76 -0.25
C GLY A 233 7.38 13.09 0.40
N PRO A 234 8.29 13.74 1.16
CA PRO A 234 8.04 15.04 1.76
C PRO A 234 7.72 16.13 0.73
N LEU A 235 8.40 16.15 -0.42
CA LEU A 235 8.08 17.12 -1.49
C LEU A 235 6.67 16.91 -2.05
N ALA A 236 6.27 15.66 -2.29
CA ALA A 236 4.92 15.33 -2.72
C ALA A 236 3.87 15.66 -1.64
N GLY A 237 4.16 15.34 -0.38
CA GLY A 237 3.32 15.71 0.77
C GLY A 237 3.11 17.20 0.88
N LEU A 238 4.17 18.01 0.79
CA LEU A 238 4.11 19.47 0.79
C LEU A 238 3.26 20.00 -0.38
N TRP A 239 3.44 19.44 -1.58
CA TRP A 239 2.64 19.82 -2.75
C TRP A 239 1.15 19.50 -2.56
N ILE A 240 0.82 18.33 -1.99
CA ILE A 240 -0.56 17.94 -1.68
C ILE A 240 -1.16 18.87 -0.61
N VAL A 241 -0.45 19.09 0.50
CA VAL A 241 -0.91 19.94 1.62
C VAL A 241 -1.11 21.39 1.16
N TYR A 242 -0.19 21.91 0.33
CA TYR A 242 -0.32 23.22 -0.28
C TYR A 242 -1.61 23.33 -1.09
N ASP A 243 -1.89 22.35 -1.96
CA ASP A 243 -3.10 22.35 -2.76
C ASP A 243 -4.37 22.30 -1.90
N LEU A 244 -4.42 21.40 -0.91
CA LEU A 244 -5.57 21.19 -0.03
C LEU A 244 -5.91 22.42 0.83
N ILE A 245 -4.91 23.06 1.44
CA ILE A 245 -5.11 24.09 2.48
C ILE A 245 -5.06 25.50 1.88
N LEU A 246 -4.10 25.76 0.99
CA LEU A 246 -3.75 27.12 0.59
C LEU A 246 -4.42 27.54 -0.72
N THR A 247 -4.75 26.59 -1.61
CA THR A 247 -5.40 26.95 -2.87
C THR A 247 -6.92 27.09 -2.74
N PRO A 248 -7.54 28.06 -3.43
CA PRO A 248 -9.00 28.16 -3.47
C PRO A 248 -9.68 26.92 -4.07
N ALA A 249 -9.03 26.27 -5.04
CA ALA A 249 -9.56 25.07 -5.69
C ALA A 249 -9.60 23.88 -4.73
N GLY A 250 -8.52 23.61 -3.99
CA GLY A 250 -8.49 22.53 -3.03
C GLY A 250 -9.49 22.73 -1.89
N ARG A 251 -9.58 23.94 -1.35
CA ARG A 251 -10.59 24.27 -0.33
C ARG A 251 -12.02 24.14 -0.83
N LYS A 252 -12.28 24.40 -2.11
CA LYS A 252 -13.60 24.19 -2.72
C LYS A 252 -13.93 22.69 -2.87
N ASN A 253 -12.95 21.89 -3.27
CA ASN A 253 -13.18 20.48 -3.59
C ASN A 253 -13.22 19.56 -2.36
N VAL A 254 -12.38 19.81 -1.36
CA VAL A 254 -12.25 18.96 -0.16
C VAL A 254 -12.82 19.61 1.10
N GLY A 255 -12.87 20.95 1.15
CA GLY A 255 -13.19 21.70 2.36
C GLY A 255 -11.97 21.86 3.28
N LEU A 256 -11.89 23.00 3.97
CA LEU A 256 -10.71 23.34 4.78
C LEU A 256 -10.49 22.38 5.96
N VAL A 257 -11.56 22.04 6.69
CA VAL A 257 -11.45 21.18 7.88
C VAL A 257 -10.95 19.79 7.50
N LEU A 258 -11.53 19.18 6.46
CA LEU A 258 -11.08 17.88 5.97
C LEU A 258 -9.67 17.95 5.38
N GLY A 259 -9.33 19.03 4.67
CA GLY A 259 -7.98 19.28 4.16
C GLY A 259 -6.92 19.33 5.28
N ILE A 260 -7.25 19.93 6.43
CA ILE A 260 -6.37 19.94 7.62
C ILE A 260 -6.22 18.53 8.20
N ILE A 261 -7.33 17.79 8.35
CA ILE A 261 -7.29 16.39 8.84
C ILE A 261 -6.41 15.54 7.92
N TRP A 262 -6.61 15.65 6.60
CA TRP A 262 -5.80 14.97 5.59
C TRP A 262 -4.32 15.34 5.67
N ALA A 263 -3.99 16.61 5.87
CA ALA A 263 -2.61 17.03 6.05
C ALA A 263 -1.94 16.38 7.27
N ILE A 264 -2.65 16.29 8.40
CA ILE A 264 -2.16 15.59 9.60
C ILE A 264 -1.93 14.10 9.30
N LEU A 265 -2.89 13.42 8.66
CA LEU A 265 -2.73 12.01 8.29
C LEU A 265 -1.51 11.77 7.39
N ILE A 266 -1.31 12.63 6.38
CA ILE A 266 -0.16 12.56 5.48
C ILE A 266 1.14 12.78 6.24
N GLU A 267 1.20 13.78 7.11
CA GLU A 267 2.39 14.12 7.89
C GLU A 267 2.81 12.97 8.80
N GLU A 268 1.87 12.39 9.55
CA GLU A 268 2.15 11.29 10.48
C GLU A 268 2.65 10.03 9.75
N VAL A 269 2.06 9.72 8.59
CA VAL A 269 2.53 8.61 7.73
C VAL A 269 3.96 8.86 7.22
N LEU A 270 4.28 10.10 6.84
CA LEU A 270 5.63 10.46 6.36
C LEU A 270 6.67 10.43 7.49
N LYS A 271 6.32 10.89 8.69
CA LYS A 271 7.20 10.85 9.88
C LYS A 271 7.62 9.43 10.23
N GLY A 272 6.68 8.48 10.28
CA GLY A 272 6.99 7.08 10.56
C GLY A 272 7.97 6.49 9.54
N SER A 273 7.82 6.85 8.27
CA SER A 273 8.72 6.41 7.20
C SER A 273 10.15 6.97 7.34
N PHE A 274 10.30 8.17 7.90
CA PHE A 274 11.60 8.81 8.07
C PHE A 274 12.47 8.04 9.06
N TYR A 275 11.95 7.72 10.25
CA TYR A 275 12.71 6.96 11.26
C TYR A 275 13.18 5.61 10.74
N TYR A 276 12.30 4.89 10.04
CA TYR A 276 12.65 3.59 9.46
C TYR A 276 13.73 3.70 8.37
N ALA A 277 13.72 4.78 7.57
CA ALA A 277 14.73 4.98 6.54
C ALA A 277 16.15 5.13 7.12
N PHE A 278 16.30 5.80 8.27
CA PHE A 278 17.61 5.91 8.94
C PHE A 278 18.08 4.58 9.50
N ASP A 279 17.19 3.82 10.15
CA ASP A 279 17.53 2.49 10.69
C ASP A 279 18.02 1.55 9.59
N VAL A 280 17.29 1.49 8.47
CA VAL A 280 17.67 0.67 7.29
C VAL A 280 19.00 1.14 6.70
N ALA A 281 19.20 2.46 6.57
CA ALA A 281 20.45 3.00 6.04
C ALA A 281 21.64 2.62 6.93
N ILE A 282 21.51 2.71 8.26
CA ILE A 282 22.57 2.33 9.20
C ILE A 282 22.87 0.82 9.09
N LYS A 283 21.86 -0.04 8.92
CA LYS A 283 22.05 -1.49 8.80
C LYS A 283 22.68 -1.95 7.49
N ALA A 284 22.56 -1.15 6.42
CA ALA A 284 23.04 -1.50 5.08
C ALA A 284 24.53 -1.17 4.82
N TRP A 285 25.19 -0.48 5.76
CA TRP A 285 26.56 0.03 5.65
C TRP A 285 27.39 -0.30 6.88
#